data_AF-A0AAU0F4G6-F1
#
_entry.id   AF-A0AAU0F4G6-F1
#
_cell.length_a   1.000
_cell.length_b   1.000
_cell.length_c   1.000
_cell.angle_alpha   90.00
_cell.angle_beta   90.00
_cell.angle_gamma   90.00
#
_symmetry.space_group_name_H-M   'P 1'
#
loop_
_entity.id
_entity.type
_entity.pdbx_description
1 polymer ?
#
loop_
_entity_poly.entity_id
_entity_poly.type
_entity_poly.pdbx_seq_one_letter_code
_entity_poly.pdbx_strand_id
1 'polypeptide(L)' 'MVYRQKGNEKPMMWGTLSGNQNFLEDKNVAVGNTYTYLIKPMLINNRVAKTEKITIEF' A
#
# COMPACT_ATOMS: atom_id res chain seq x y z
N MET A 1 -1.78 6.23 4.70
CA MET A 1 -2.14 6.10 3.27
C MET A 1 -1.47 4.87 2.70
N VAL A 2 -2.10 4.20 1.74
CA VAL A 2 -1.56 3.03 1.06
C VAL A 2 -1.56 3.27 -0.43
N TYR A 3 -0.41 3.07 -1.05
CA TYR A 3 -0.23 3.14 -2.49
C TYR A 3 0.02 1.76 -3.04
N ARG A 4 -0.44 1.52 -4.27
CA ARG A 4 -0.27 0.28 -4.99
C ARG A 4 0.47 0.55 -6.29
N GLN A 5 1.40 -0.32 -6.62
CA GLN A 5 2.14 -0.36 -7.87
C GLN A 5 2.00 -1.76 -8.48
N LYS A 6 1.65 -1.84 -9.76
CA LYS A 6 1.61 -3.09 -10.53
C LYS A 6 2.83 -3.14 -11.44
N GLY A 7 3.68 -4.16 -11.31
CA GLY A 7 4.95 -4.26 -12.04
C GLY A 7 5.78 -2.97 -11.91
N ASN A 8 6.09 -2.35 -13.04
CA ASN A 8 6.85 -1.09 -13.12
C ASN A 8 5.96 0.15 -13.32
N GLU A 9 4.64 0.03 -13.17
CA GLU A 9 3.73 1.17 -13.24
C GLU A 9 4.01 2.17 -12.11
N LYS A 10 3.60 3.43 -12.31
CA LYS A 10 3.72 4.47 -11.28
C LYS A 10 2.82 4.10 -10.09
N PRO A 11 3.31 4.18 -8.83
CA PRO A 11 2.47 3.98 -7.66
C PRO A 11 1.28 4.94 -7.65
N MET A 12 0.08 4.41 -7.43
CA MET A 12 -1.15 5.17 -7.30
C MET A 12 -1.74 5.02 -5.90
N MET A 13 -2.40 6.07 -5.39
CA MET A 13 -3.11 5.97 -4.11
C MET A 13 -4.21 4.92 -4.26
N TRP A 14 -4.13 3.87 -3.45
CA TRP A 14 -5.05 2.75 -3.51
C TRP A 14 -6.07 2.79 -2.37
N GLY A 15 -5.64 3.22 -1.18
CA GLY A 15 -6.55 3.32 -0.05
C GLY A 15 -5.95 4.01 1.17
N THR A 16 -6.72 4.02 2.25
CA THR A 16 -6.32 4.53 3.56
C THR A 16 -6.54 3.46 4.62
N LEU A 17 -5.65 3.45 5.62
CA LEU A 17 -5.83 2.71 6.86
C LEU A 17 -6.09 3.74 7.95
N SER A 18 -7.16 3.55 8.71
CA SER A 18 -7.36 4.25 9.98
C SER A 18 -6.51 3.59 11.08
N GLY A 19 -6.23 4.32 12.17
CA GLY A 19 -5.29 3.86 13.21
C GLY A 19 -5.61 2.53 13.88
N ASN A 20 -6.85 2.05 13.78
CA ASN A 20 -7.31 0.79 14.36
C ASN A 20 -7.36 -0.37 13.34
N GLN A 21 -7.08 -0.10 12.06
CA GLN A 21 -7.06 -1.11 11.01
C GLN A 21 -5.64 -1.60 10.79
N ASN A 22 -5.46 -2.92 10.83
CA ASN A 22 -4.18 -3.58 10.59
C ASN A 22 -4.14 -4.41 9.30
N PHE A 23 -5.22 -4.41 8.50
CA PHE A 23 -5.30 -5.13 7.23
C PHE A 23 -6.04 -4.34 6.15
N LEU A 24 -5.68 -4.61 4.89
CA LEU A 24 -6.43 -4.26 3.68
C LEU A 24 -6.41 -5.47 2.75
N GLU A 25 -7.50 -5.69 2.02
CA GLU A 25 -7.64 -6.77 1.05
C GLU A 25 -7.67 -6.20 -0.37
N ASP A 26 -6.73 -6.61 -1.23
CA ASP A 26 -6.76 -6.28 -2.65
C ASP A 26 -7.43 -7.39 -3.46
N LYS A 27 -8.70 -7.17 -3.80
CA LYS A 27 -9.50 -8.09 -4.62
C LYS A 27 -9.23 -7.98 -6.12
N ASN A 28 -8.50 -6.95 -6.55
CA ASN A 28 -8.27 -6.66 -7.96
C ASN A 28 -6.86 -7.11 -8.41
N VAL A 29 -6.43 -8.29 -7.95
CA VAL A 29 -5.17 -8.93 -8.31
C VAL A 29 -5.39 -9.97 -9.41
N ALA A 30 -4.41 -10.14 -10.29
CA ALA A 30 -4.45 -11.12 -11.36
C ALA A 30 -3.12 -11.88 -11.44
N VAL A 31 -3.20 -13.19 -11.71
CA VAL A 31 -2.03 -14.08 -11.85
C VAL A 31 -1.06 -13.58 -12.91
N GLY A 32 0.23 -13.73 -12.63
CA GLY A 32 1.33 -13.28 -13.49
C GLY A 32 1.69 -11.82 -13.31
N ASN A 33 1.20 -11.16 -12.25
CA ASN A 33 1.53 -9.77 -11.95
C ASN A 33 2.21 -9.66 -10.59
N THR A 34 3.18 -8.77 -10.51
CA THR A 34 3.81 -8.36 -9.24
C THR A 34 3.14 -7.10 -8.73
N TYR A 35 2.81 -7.08 -7.44
CA TYR A 35 2.25 -5.90 -6.78
C TYR A 35 3.16 -5.42 -5.66
N THR A 36 3.44 -4.12 -5.63
CA THR A 36 4.15 -3.46 -4.54
C THR A 36 3.19 -2.52 -3.82
N TYR A 37 3.06 -2.72 -2.51
CA TYR A 37 2.28 -1.88 -1.61
C TYR A 37 3.20 -1.02 -0.76
N LEU A 38 2.96 0.28 -0.79
CA LEU A 38 3.70 1.27 -0.02
C LEU A 38 2.78 1.86 1.04
N ILE A 39 3.07 1.56 2.30
CA ILE A 39 2.28 2.03 3.43
C ILE A 39 3.00 3.24 4.00
N LYS A 40 2.39 4.42 3.84
CA LYS A 40 2.86 5.69 4.39
C LYS A 40 1.98 6.08 5.59
N PRO A 41 2.34 5.64 6.81
CA PRO A 41 1.63 6.07 8.02
C PRO A 41 1.89 7.55 8.27
N MET A 42 0.83 8.26 8.68
CA MET A 42 0.89 9.65 9.10
C MET A 42 0.42 9.73 10.55
N LEU A 43 1.22 10.36 11.39
CA LEU A 43 0.85 10.71 12.76
C LEU A 43 -0.14 11.88 12.74
N ILE A 44 -0.86 12.05 13.84
CA ILE A 44 -1.90 13.08 13.99
C ILE A 44 -1.37 14.52 13.84
N ASN A 45 -0.07 14.73 14.00
CA ASN A 45 0.64 15.99 13.81
C ASN A 45 1.22 16.16 12.39
N ASN A 46 0.67 15.43 11.41
CA ASN A 46 1.14 15.39 10.02
C ASN A 46 2.59 14.95 9.83
N ARG A 47 3.23 14.35 10.84
CA ARG A 47 4.55 13.74 10.67
C ARG A 47 4.43 12.36 10.02
N VAL A 48 5.28 12.11 9.04
CA VAL A 48 5.38 10.80 8.40
C VAL A 48 6.11 9.86 9.36
N ALA A 49 5.49 8.71 9.66
CA ALA A 49 6.15 7.62 10.37
C ALA A 49 6.87 6.68 9.38
N LYS A 50 7.62 5.70 9.87
CA LYS A 50 8.40 4.78 9.02
C LYS A 50 7.50 4.17 7.93
N THR A 51 7.92 4.33 6.68
CA THR A 51 7.21 3.76 5.52
C THR A 51 7.59 2.30 5.38
N GLU A 52 6.59 1.44 5.27
CA GLU A 52 6.78 0.00 5.05
C GLU A 52 6.51 -0.32 3.57
N LYS A 53 7.36 -1.19 3.00
CA LYS A 53 7.25 -1.66 1.60
C LYS A 53 7.05 -3.16 1.62
N ILE A 54 6.00 -3.60 0.93
CA ILE A 54 5.68 -5.03 0.79
C ILE A 54 5.51 -5.33 -0.70
N THR A 55 6.24 -6.33 -1.21
CA THR A 55 6.14 -6.78 -2.59
C THR A 55 5.67 -8.23 -2.61
N ILE A 56 4.62 -8.50 -3.37
CA ILE A 56 3.96 -9.80 -3.45
C ILE A 56 3.83 -10.17 -4.93
N GLU A 57 4.21 -11.40 -5.25
CA GLU A 57 3.98 -12.02 -6.57
C GLU A 57 2.69 -12.85 -6.50
N PHE A 58 1.84 -12.69 -7.52
CA PHE A 58 0.53 -13.34 -7.61
C PHE A 58 0.36 -14.05 -8.95
#